data_AF-A0A8S9M548-F1
#
_entry.id   AF-A0A8S9M548-F1
#
_cell.length_a   1.000
_cell.length_b   1.000
_cell.length_c   1.000
_cell.angle_alpha   90.00
_cell.angle_beta   90.00
_cell.angle_gamma   90.00
#
_symmetry.space_group_name_H-M   'P 1'
#
loop_
_entity.id
_entity.type
_entity.pdbx_description
1 polymer ?
#
loop_
_entity_poly.entity_id
_entity_poly.type
_entity_poly.pdbx_seq_one_letter_code
_entity_poly.pdbx_strand_id
1 'polypeptide(L)'
;MEIESVRCECCGLMEDCTQAYISEVKSNFDNKWLCGLCSEAVREEVSRRKMTTIDEAVRAHMSFCGKFKDNPAVLVADGMRQMLRRRSGDLTSSASKKVGRSNSTKLY
;
A
#
# COMPACT_ATOMS: atom_id res chain seq x y z
N MET A 1 -15.31 34.19 -7.51
CA MET A 1 -15.34 32.78 -7.07
C MET A 1 -14.20 32.61 -6.09
N GLU A 2 -14.49 32.31 -4.83
CA GLU A 2 -13.47 32.15 -3.80
C GLU A 2 -12.78 30.80 -3.99
N ILE A 3 -11.44 30.83 -3.93
CA ILE A 3 -10.56 29.67 -4.10
C ILE A 3 -9.88 29.43 -2.75
N GLU A 4 -9.90 28.18 -2.30
CA GLU A 4 -9.25 27.71 -1.10
C GLU A 4 -8.25 26.60 -1.44
N SER A 5 -7.11 26.60 -0.76
CA SER A 5 -6.12 25.53 -0.86
C SER A 5 -6.46 24.43 0.14
N VAL A 6 -6.81 23.25 -0.35
CA VAL A 6 -7.34 22.15 0.47
C VAL A 6 -6.51 20.88 0.31
N ARG A 7 -6.31 20.17 1.41
CA ARG A 7 -5.54 18.93 1.46
C ARG A 7 -6.45 17.72 1.32
N CYS A 8 -6.22 16.88 0.31
CA CYS A 8 -6.89 15.59 0.16
C CYS A 8 -6.70 14.73 1.42
N GLU A 9 -7.80 14.25 2.00
CA GLU A 9 -7.77 13.46 3.23
C GLU A 9 -7.20 12.04 3.01
N CYS A 10 -7.17 11.58 1.76
CA CYS A 10 -6.62 10.27 1.38
C CYS A 10 -5.09 10.32 1.22
N CYS A 11 -4.61 11.08 0.23
CA CYS A 11 -3.21 11.07 -0.21
C CYS A 11 -2.40 12.30 0.22
N GLY A 12 -3.03 13.31 0.82
CA GLY A 12 -2.35 14.52 1.26
C GLY A 12 -1.99 15.52 0.16
N LEU A 13 -2.37 15.26 -1.09
CA LEU A 13 -2.21 16.21 -2.19
C LEU A 13 -2.96 17.52 -1.89
N MET A 14 -2.30 18.65 -2.11
CA MET A 14 -2.90 19.99 -2.01
C MET A 14 -3.46 20.40 -3.37
N GLU A 15 -4.69 20.89 -3.40
CA GLU A 15 -5.33 21.44 -4.61
C GLU A 15 -5.99 22.77 -4.29
N ASP A 16 -5.90 23.71 -5.23
CA ASP A 16 -6.60 25.00 -5.14
C ASP A 16 -7.97 24.84 -5.80
N CYS A 17 -9.03 24.89 -4.99
CA CYS A 17 -10.37 24.54 -5.41
C CYS A 17 -11.37 25.59 -4.96
N THR A 18 -12.49 25.66 -5.67
CA THR A 18 -13.55 26.62 -5.34
C THR A 18 -14.44 26.05 -4.24
N GLN A 19 -15.00 26.89 -3.39
CA GLN A 19 -15.79 26.42 -2.24
C GLN A 19 -17.01 25.58 -2.65
N ALA A 20 -17.60 25.92 -3.80
CA ALA A 20 -18.70 25.15 -4.40
C ALA A 20 -18.25 23.73 -4.76
N TYR A 21 -17.10 23.59 -5.42
CA TYR A 21 -16.55 22.28 -5.79
C TYR A 21 -16.14 21.46 -4.56
N ILE A 22 -15.54 22.10 -3.54
CA ILE A 22 -15.20 21.44 -2.27
C ILE A 22 -16.46 20.86 -1.60
N SER A 23 -17.53 21.65 -1.54
CA SER A 23 -18.79 21.22 -0.93
C SER A 23 -19.45 20.08 -1.72
N GLU A 24 -19.43 20.15 -3.05
CA GLU A 24 -19.96 19.11 -3.93
C GLU A 24 -19.21 17.77 -3.71
N VAL A 25 -17.87 17.80 -3.75
CA VAL A 25 -17.05 16.61 -3.52
C VAL A 25 -17.32 16.02 -2.13
N LYS A 26 -17.35 16.84 -1.08
CA LYS A 26 -17.68 16.34 0.27
C LYS A 26 -19.04 15.66 0.32
N SER A 27 -20.06 16.25 -0.32
CA SER A 27 -21.40 15.64 -0.36
C SER A 27 -21.43 14.28 -1.05
N ASN A 28 -20.54 14.07 -2.03
CA ASN A 28 -20.45 12.83 -2.80
C ASN A 28 -19.62 11.73 -2.10
N PHE A 29 -18.70 12.07 -1.20
CA PHE A 29 -17.71 11.12 -0.66
C PHE A 29 -17.65 11.10 0.87
N ASP A 30 -18.79 10.82 1.53
CA ASP A 30 -18.87 10.67 2.99
C ASP A 30 -18.34 11.89 3.77
N ASN A 31 -18.69 13.10 3.30
CA ASN A 31 -18.22 14.37 3.84
C ASN A 31 -16.70 14.57 3.82
N LYS A 32 -15.96 13.75 3.08
CA LYS A 32 -14.51 13.84 2.94
C LYS A 32 -14.13 14.59 1.68
N TRP A 33 -13.13 15.45 1.80
CA TRP A 33 -12.49 16.05 0.64
C TRP A 33 -11.47 15.08 0.02
N LEU A 34 -11.69 14.76 -1.25
CA LEU A 34 -10.81 13.95 -2.08
C LEU A 34 -10.31 14.80 -3.26
N CYS A 35 -9.02 14.67 -3.58
CA CYS A 35 -8.50 15.27 -4.81
C CYS A 35 -9.15 14.66 -6.06
N GLY A 36 -8.98 15.32 -7.22
CA GLY A 36 -9.56 14.83 -8.48
C GLY A 36 -9.23 13.36 -8.77
N LEU A 37 -7.97 12.95 -8.56
CA LEU A 37 -7.52 11.57 -8.80
C LEU A 37 -8.13 10.55 -7.83
N CYS A 38 -8.19 10.88 -6.53
CA CYS A 38 -8.82 9.98 -5.54
C CYS A 38 -10.33 9.89 -5.76
N SER A 39 -10.98 10.97 -6.19
CA SER A 39 -12.41 10.98 -6.53
C SER A 39 -12.72 10.05 -7.72
N GLU A 40 -11.88 10.05 -8.77
CA GLU A 40 -12.01 9.08 -9.87
C GLU A 40 -11.77 7.65 -9.41
N ALA A 41 -10.72 7.41 -8.62
CA ALA A 41 -10.41 6.08 -8.13
C ALA A 41 -11.54 5.47 -7.29
N VAL A 42 -12.14 6.25 -6.38
CA VAL A 42 -13.29 5.80 -5.58
C VAL A 42 -14.50 5.50 -6.47
N ARG A 43 -14.80 6.36 -7.46
CA ARG A 43 -15.88 6.11 -8.44
C ARG A 43 -15.67 4.83 -9.24
N GLU A 44 -14.43 4.56 -9.64
CA GLU A 44 -14.06 3.32 -10.33
C GLU A 44 -14.24 2.09 -9.41
N GLU A 45 -13.88 2.19 -8.13
CA GLU A 45 -14.07 1.10 -7.16
C GLU A 45 -15.54 0.74 -6.98
N VAL A 46 -16.43 1.73 -6.88
CA VAL A 46 -17.89 1.50 -6.84
C VAL A 46 -18.36 0.79 -8.12
N SER A 47 -17.93 1.27 -9.29
CA SER A 47 -18.34 0.73 -10.58
C SER A 47 -17.85 -0.71 -10.82
N ARG A 48 -16.57 -1.00 -10.54
CA ARG A 48 -15.91 -2.26 -10.91
C ARG A 48 -15.96 -3.33 -9.82
N ARG A 49 -15.94 -2.95 -8.53
CA ARG A 49 -15.86 -3.92 -7.42
C ARG A 49 -17.22 -4.27 -6.81
N LYS A 50 -18.33 -3.79 -7.39
CA LYS A 50 -19.70 -3.97 -6.86
C LYS A 50 -19.81 -3.59 -5.38
N MET A 51 -19.05 -2.58 -4.95
CA MET A 51 -19.22 -2.05 -3.59
C MET A 51 -20.63 -1.48 -3.47
N THR A 52 -21.27 -1.78 -2.35
CA THR A 52 -22.70 -1.49 -2.17
C THR A 52 -22.94 -0.01 -1.91
N THR A 53 -21.94 0.69 -1.38
CA THR A 53 -22.06 2.10 -0.99
C THR A 53 -20.79 2.88 -1.31
N ILE A 54 -20.95 4.19 -1.53
CA ILE A 54 -19.82 5.10 -1.77
C ILE A 54 -18.89 5.19 -0.56
N ASP A 55 -19.44 5.15 0.65
CA ASP A 55 -18.72 5.18 1.92
C ASP A 55 -17.83 3.94 2.11
N GLU A 56 -18.31 2.75 1.70
CA GLU A 56 -17.48 1.54 1.66
C GLU A 56 -16.28 1.69 0.73
N ALA A 57 -16.49 2.27 -0.46
CA ALA A 57 -15.42 2.55 -1.41
C ALA A 57 -14.42 3.60 -0.91
N VAL A 58 -14.90 4.69 -0.29
CA VAL A 58 -14.04 5.70 0.34
C VAL A 58 -13.15 5.05 1.40
N ARG A 59 -13.71 4.21 2.29
CA ARG A 59 -12.92 3.49 3.32
C ARG A 59 -11.90 2.55 2.72
N ALA A 60 -12.29 1.76 1.72
CA ALA A 60 -11.39 0.81 1.06
C ALA A 60 -10.21 1.53 0.39
N HIS A 61 -10.49 2.59 -0.36
CA HIS A 61 -9.49 3.41 -1.02
C HIS A 61 -8.52 4.07 -0.02
N MET A 62 -9.05 4.70 1.04
CA MET A 62 -8.20 5.32 2.09
C MET A 62 -7.32 4.31 2.82
N SER A 63 -7.84 3.11 3.10
CA SER A 63 -7.08 2.02 3.69
C SER A 63 -5.95 1.55 2.77
N PHE A 64 -6.20 1.50 1.46
CA PHE A 64 -5.18 1.16 0.46
C PHE A 64 -4.08 2.24 0.39
N CYS A 65 -4.45 3.51 0.20
CA CYS A 65 -3.49 4.61 0.13
C CYS A 65 -2.69 4.77 1.43
N GLY A 66 -3.30 4.51 2.59
CA GLY A 66 -2.63 4.51 3.89
C GLY A 66 -1.40 3.61 3.98
N LYS A 67 -1.38 2.49 3.24
CA LYS A 67 -0.25 1.54 3.22
C LYS A 67 0.98 2.05 2.48
N PHE A 68 0.81 3.04 1.62
CA PHE A 68 1.87 3.59 0.78
C PHE A 68 2.21 5.04 1.13
N LYS A 69 1.83 5.49 2.34
CA LYS A 69 2.24 6.78 2.90
C LYS A 69 3.74 6.83 3.19
N ASP A 70 4.39 5.69 3.26
CA ASP A 70 5.83 5.61 3.41
C ASP A 70 6.53 6.07 2.13
N ASN A 71 7.61 6.84 2.30
CA ASN A 71 8.47 7.23 1.19
C ASN A 71 8.82 5.98 0.37
N PRO A 72 8.67 5.98 -0.97
CA PRO A 72 9.01 4.82 -1.81
C PRO A 72 10.41 4.23 -1.50
N ALA A 73 11.36 5.07 -1.09
CA ALA A 73 12.69 4.64 -0.64
C ALA A 73 12.65 3.73 0.61
N VAL A 74 11.71 3.92 1.53
CA VAL A 74 11.50 3.07 2.71
C VAL A 74 11.02 1.68 2.28
N LEU A 75 10.07 1.60 1.36
CA LEU A 75 9.58 0.32 0.82
C LEU A 75 10.69 -0.44 0.09
N VAL A 76 11.52 0.27 -0.70
CA VAL A 76 12.70 -0.30 -1.35
C VAL A 76 13.71 -0.79 -0.30
N ALA A 77 14.00 0.01 0.72
CA ALA A 77 14.92 -0.37 1.80
C ALA A 77 14.41 -1.59 2.59
N ASP A 78 13.09 -1.71 2.82
CA ASP A 78 12.49 -2.88 3.44
C ASP A 78 12.60 -4.12 2.58
N GLY A 79 12.35 -4.00 1.27
CA GLY A 79 12.61 -5.06 0.32
C GLY A 79 14.07 -5.54 0.38
N MET A 80 15.03 -4.60 0.37
CA MET A 80 16.46 -4.91 0.51
C MET A 80 16.78 -5.59 1.84
N ARG A 81 16.26 -5.08 2.96
CA ARG A 81 16.42 -5.70 4.29
C ARG A 81 15.90 -7.13 4.31
N GLN A 82 14.74 -7.39 3.72
CA GLN A 82 14.15 -8.73 3.68
C GLN A 82 14.99 -9.70 2.84
N MET A 83 15.52 -9.25 1.69
CA MET A 83 16.40 -10.05 0.86
C MET A 83 17.70 -10.44 1.58
N LEU A 84 18.33 -9.49 2.27
CA LEU A 84 19.55 -9.76 3.05
C LEU A 84 19.29 -10.73 4.20
N ARG A 85 18.18 -10.55 4.95
CA ARG A 85 17.80 -11.47 6.05
C ARG A 85 17.56 -12.89 5.59
N ARG A 86 16.89 -13.08 4.44
CA ARG A 86 16.66 -14.41 3.84
C ARG A 86 17.98 -15.10 3.49
N ARG A 87 18.94 -14.35 2.95
CA ARG A 87 20.27 -14.88 2.58
C ARG A 87 21.11 -15.26 3.80
N SER A 88 20.99 -14.53 4.91
CA SER A 88 21.71 -14.85 6.15
C SER A 88 21.24 -16.16 6.81
N GLY A 89 19.96 -16.51 6.70
CA GLY A 89 19.44 -17.78 7.24
C GLY A 89 20.04 -19.01 6.55
N ASP A 90 20.25 -18.94 5.24
CA ASP A 90 20.79 -20.04 4.42
C ASP A 90 22.30 -20.26 4.61
N LEU A 91 23.03 -19.22 5.07
CA LEU A 91 24.45 -19.35 5.41
C LEU A 91 24.67 -20.10 6.74
N THR A 92 23.65 -20.14 7.61
CA THR A 92 23.73 -20.89 8.88
C THR A 92 23.44 -22.38 8.74
N SER A 93 22.70 -22.78 7.70
CA SER A 93 22.36 -24.20 7.43
C SER A 93 23.52 -24.98 6.78
N SER A 94 24.49 -24.28 6.18
CA SER A 94 25.63 -24.88 5.47
C SER A 94 26.88 -25.06 6.33
N ALA A 95 26.94 -24.50 7.55
CA ALA A 95 28.12 -24.58 8.43
C ALA A 95 28.19 -25.85 9.31
N SER A 96 27.19 -26.75 9.26
CA SER A 96 27.09 -27.89 10.20
C SER A 96 27.04 -29.28 9.54
N LYS A 97 27.69 -29.51 8.39
CA LYS A 97 27.93 -30.88 7.90
C LYS A 97 29.42 -31.21 7.99
N LYS A 98 29.85 -31.64 9.18
CA LYS A 98 31.14 -32.29 9.39
C LYS A 98 31.22 -33.52 8.48
N VAL A 99 32.18 -33.51 7.57
CA VAL A 99 32.56 -34.65 6.72
C VAL A 99 33.07 -35.79 7.62
N GLY A 100 32.34 -36.91 7.65
CA GLY A 100 32.74 -38.16 8.30
C GLY A 100 33.08 -39.22 7.26
N ARG A 101 34.28 -39.79 7.35
CA ARG A 101 34.87 -40.81 6.46
C ARG A 101 34.17 -42.19 6.56
N SER A 102 34.27 -42.93 5.46
CA SER A 102 33.71 -44.25 5.13
C SER A 102 33.88 -45.38 6.15
N ASN A 103 33.02 -46.40 6.07
CA ASN A 103 33.47 -47.78 5.90
C ASN A 103 32.43 -48.70 5.23
N SER A 104 32.95 -49.55 4.36
CA SER A 104 32.28 -50.61 3.63
C SER A 104 32.04 -51.82 4.54
N THR A 105 30.85 -52.43 4.46
CA THR A 105 30.68 -53.86 4.77
C THR A 105 29.53 -54.46 3.95
N LYS A 106 29.90 -55.46 3.15
CA LYS A 106 29.06 -56.39 2.39
C LYS A 106 28.32 -57.34 3.35
N LEU A 107 27.12 -57.78 2.98
CA LEU A 107 26.36 -59.01 3.33
C LEU A 107 24.92 -58.69 2.90
N TYR A 108 24.29 -59.32 1.91
CA TYR A 108 24.16 -60.74 1.60
C TYR A 108 24.29 -61.01 0.10
#